data_AF-A0A917AK87-F1
#
_entry.id   AF-A0A917AK87-F1
#
_cell.length_a   1.000
_cell.length_b   1.000
_cell.length_c   1.000
_cell.angle_alpha   90.00
_cell.angle_beta   90.00
_cell.angle_gamma   90.00
#
_symmetry.space_group_name_H-M   'P 1'
#
loop_
_entity.id
_entity.type
_entity.pdbx_description
1 polymer ?
#
loop_
_entity_poly.entity_id
_entity_poly.type
_entity_poly.pdbx_seq_one_letter_code
_entity_poly.pdbx_strand_id
1 'polypeptide(L)'
;MLDQEWFIQVLTRKDLAILCNDFKVRVQGFQRSLNNAPVNLLKAAMREALNNGIKRKKNNALVFEEMLKKIVKEVREKCPYLDKLRFEEFIVRVEVDSNILNYETIAVAIFDYPHEYQNNKEKMIENFRNKMYIFNGLSEELSRPVIEKINFLVEEVNLESECYTLLKKFERDNLSSQQNNLYKKIHGKVKTEEQTFKLLTEIDKPNQYVVITVFLLHGNNYKEDKYKFLLEFCIKKIQEYYLERCKHKIVKMQGEKLDYERKNISLNRQIETLNSQYEEKEKYNTCIEEKLSVAVNIGKELQQKHNQLEEIIRQNEPLQMFFLRLVTENQFIIITKDYEEFIHTPFEAVTISPLNFKKQLLNNQNHKFKEQIIFVTRVSFRTGRDWFNFKQTLNDNQLVFEEIGHYEIYYYIKEIVEYLNRKEILVYADEV
;
A
#
# COMPACT_ATOMS: atom_id res chain seq x y z
N MET A 1 -39.87 -29.28 45.67
CA MET A 1 -40.01 -29.72 44.26
C MET A 1 -38.85 -29.13 43.46
N LEU A 2 -38.06 -29.97 42.76
CA LEU A 2 -36.91 -29.52 41.97
C LEU A 2 -37.37 -28.60 40.83
N ASP A 3 -36.59 -27.56 40.49
CA ASP A 3 -36.94 -26.59 39.43
C ASP A 3 -37.26 -27.25 38.09
N GLN A 4 -36.60 -28.37 37.81
CA GLN A 4 -36.83 -29.23 36.65
C GLN A 4 -38.24 -29.83 36.62
N GLU A 5 -38.73 -30.29 37.77
CA GLU A 5 -40.03 -30.94 37.86
C GLU A 5 -41.16 -29.93 37.69
N TRP A 6 -40.97 -28.72 38.24
CA TRP A 6 -41.85 -27.59 38.03
C TRP A 6 -41.89 -27.18 36.56
N PHE A 7 -40.73 -26.97 35.94
CA PHE A 7 -40.63 -26.57 34.55
C PHE A 7 -41.35 -27.54 33.61
N ILE A 8 -41.16 -28.85 33.80
CA ILE A 8 -41.83 -29.90 33.00
C ILE A 8 -43.36 -29.91 33.18
N GLN A 9 -43.86 -29.50 34.36
CA GLN A 9 -45.29 -29.44 34.61
C GLN A 9 -45.98 -28.32 33.83
N VAL A 10 -45.28 -27.20 33.59
CA VAL A 10 -45.81 -26.03 32.86
C VAL A 10 -45.95 -26.29 31.36
N LEU A 11 -45.12 -27.18 30.81
CA LEU A 11 -45.13 -27.50 29.39
C LEU A 11 -46.43 -28.18 28.94
N THR A 12 -47.02 -27.66 27.87
CA THR A 12 -48.13 -28.31 27.17
C THR A 12 -47.64 -29.51 26.35
N ARG A 13 -48.56 -30.30 25.78
CA ARG A 13 -48.19 -31.40 24.87
C ARG A 13 -47.33 -30.91 23.69
N LYS A 14 -47.68 -29.75 23.13
CA LYS A 14 -46.98 -29.18 21.98
C LYS A 14 -45.57 -28.76 22.39
N ASP A 15 -45.43 -28.05 23.50
CA ASP A 15 -44.14 -27.59 24.01
C ASP A 15 -43.21 -28.77 24.33
N LEU A 16 -43.74 -29.82 24.96
CA LEU A 16 -43.00 -31.05 25.22
C LEU A 16 -42.51 -31.72 23.93
N ALA A 17 -43.34 -31.78 22.89
CA ALA A 17 -42.95 -32.37 21.61
C ALA A 17 -41.85 -31.56 20.91
N ILE A 18 -41.94 -30.22 20.96
CA ILE A 18 -40.94 -29.28 20.43
C ILE A 18 -39.61 -29.47 21.17
N LEU A 19 -39.61 -29.38 22.50
CA LEU A 19 -38.39 -29.54 23.28
C LEU A 19 -37.78 -30.95 23.14
N CYS A 20 -38.59 -32.01 23.12
CA CYS A 20 -38.08 -33.36 22.84
C CYS A 20 -37.39 -33.46 21.48
N ASN A 21 -37.92 -32.77 20.46
CA ASN A 21 -37.32 -32.73 19.12
C ASN A 21 -36.01 -31.93 19.13
N ASP A 22 -36.04 -30.72 19.69
CA ASP A 22 -34.93 -29.76 19.64
C ASP A 22 -33.71 -30.19 20.46
N PHE A 23 -33.95 -30.98 21.51
CA PHE A 23 -32.91 -31.58 22.34
C PHE A 23 -32.68 -33.07 22.04
N LYS A 24 -33.31 -33.61 20.98
CA LYS A 24 -33.16 -35.00 20.52
C LYS A 24 -33.39 -36.05 21.62
N VAL A 25 -34.36 -35.79 22.50
CA VAL A 25 -34.75 -36.70 23.59
C VAL A 25 -35.49 -37.91 23.03
N ARG A 26 -35.02 -39.10 23.38
CA ARG A 26 -35.62 -40.36 22.88
C ARG A 26 -36.91 -40.68 23.61
N VAL A 27 -38.02 -40.72 22.87
CA VAL A 27 -39.32 -41.16 23.36
C VAL A 27 -39.65 -42.54 22.79
N GLN A 28 -39.93 -43.50 23.67
CA GLN A 28 -40.20 -44.89 23.29
C GLN A 28 -41.41 -44.96 22.34
N GLY A 29 -41.21 -45.54 21.15
CA GLY A 29 -42.27 -45.76 20.16
C GLY A 29 -42.67 -44.55 19.29
N PHE A 30 -42.15 -43.34 19.55
CA PHE A 30 -42.63 -42.11 18.90
C PHE A 30 -41.53 -41.20 18.29
N GLN A 31 -40.37 -41.76 17.95
CA GLN A 31 -39.23 -40.97 17.43
C GLN A 31 -39.50 -40.21 16.12
N ARG A 32 -40.39 -40.71 15.25
CA ARG A 32 -40.74 -40.06 13.97
C ARG A 32 -41.99 -39.18 14.06
N SER A 33 -42.73 -39.23 15.16
CA SER A 33 -44.06 -38.60 15.30
C SER A 33 -44.31 -38.14 16.74
N LEU A 34 -43.40 -37.33 17.29
CA LEU A 34 -43.47 -36.81 18.66
C LEU A 34 -44.78 -36.06 18.97
N ASN A 35 -45.39 -35.42 17.97
CA ASN A 35 -46.67 -34.72 18.10
C ASN A 35 -47.85 -35.64 18.45
N ASN A 36 -47.75 -36.93 18.14
CA ASN A 36 -48.78 -37.95 18.43
C ASN A 36 -48.51 -38.72 19.73
N ALA A 37 -47.37 -38.46 20.40
CA ALA A 37 -47.03 -39.14 21.63
C ALA A 37 -47.96 -38.71 22.80
N PRO A 38 -48.40 -39.65 23.65
CA PRO A 38 -49.09 -39.33 24.90
C PRO A 38 -48.27 -38.39 25.80
N VAL A 39 -48.93 -37.39 26.40
CA VAL A 39 -48.28 -36.37 27.27
C VAL A 39 -47.47 -37.02 28.40
N ASN A 40 -47.99 -38.10 28.99
CA ASN A 40 -47.31 -38.80 30.08
C ASN A 40 -45.98 -39.43 29.63
N LEU A 41 -45.91 -39.95 28.40
CA LEU A 41 -44.68 -40.51 27.83
C LEU A 41 -43.66 -39.40 27.50
N LEU A 42 -44.12 -38.26 26.99
CA LEU A 42 -43.26 -37.10 26.76
C LEU A 42 -42.68 -36.54 28.08
N LYS A 43 -43.52 -36.39 29.11
CA LYS A 43 -43.08 -35.98 30.45
C LYS A 43 -42.11 -36.97 31.08
N ALA A 44 -42.37 -38.27 30.94
CA ALA A 44 -41.48 -39.32 31.45
C ALA A 44 -40.11 -39.29 30.76
N ALA A 45 -40.09 -39.18 29.42
CA ALA A 45 -38.85 -39.10 28.65
C ALA A 45 -38.02 -37.85 28.97
N MET A 46 -38.66 -36.68 29.10
CA MET A 46 -37.97 -35.44 29.51
C MET A 46 -37.42 -35.53 30.93
N ARG A 47 -38.19 -36.09 31.88
CA ARG A 47 -37.71 -36.32 33.26
C ARG A 47 -36.53 -37.28 33.29
N GLU A 48 -36.60 -38.37 32.53
CA GLU A 48 -35.51 -39.34 32.41
C GLU A 48 -34.25 -38.67 31.84
N ALA A 49 -34.40 -37.87 30.79
CA ALA A 49 -33.28 -37.18 30.17
C ALA A 49 -32.60 -36.16 31.09
N LEU A 50 -33.38 -35.37 31.81
CA LEU A 50 -32.86 -34.40 32.79
C LEU A 50 -32.21 -35.10 33.99
N ASN A 51 -32.80 -36.19 34.50
CA ASN A 51 -32.21 -37.01 35.56
C ASN A 51 -30.89 -37.68 35.13
N ASN A 52 -30.81 -38.13 33.87
CA ASN A 52 -29.58 -38.68 33.29
C ASN A 52 -28.50 -37.60 33.13
N GLY A 53 -28.89 -36.36 32.82
CA GLY A 53 -28.00 -35.19 32.79
C GLY A 53 -27.38 -34.87 34.15
N ILE A 54 -28.17 -34.86 35.22
CA ILE A 54 -27.68 -34.70 36.60
C ILE A 54 -26.67 -35.82 36.94
N LYS A 55 -27.02 -37.06 36.59
CA LYS A 55 -26.19 -38.25 36.88
C LYS A 55 -25.01 -38.43 35.90
N ARG A 56 -24.78 -37.49 34.97
CA ARG A 56 -23.73 -37.53 33.94
C ARG A 56 -23.69 -38.84 33.14
N LYS A 57 -24.84 -39.46 32.89
CA LYS A 57 -24.92 -40.67 32.06
C LYS A 57 -24.79 -40.29 30.58
N LYS A 58 -24.12 -41.13 29.77
CA LYS A 58 -23.87 -40.83 28.34
C LYS A 58 -25.12 -40.95 27.44
N ASN A 59 -26.10 -41.77 27.81
CA ASN A 59 -27.27 -42.03 26.97
C ASN A 59 -28.45 -41.15 27.38
N ASN A 60 -29.04 -40.46 26.40
CA ASN A 60 -30.27 -39.68 26.55
C ASN A 60 -30.20 -38.74 27.78
N ALA A 61 -29.19 -37.87 27.82
CA ALA A 61 -28.93 -36.97 28.93
C ALA A 61 -29.06 -35.51 28.47
N LEU A 62 -29.76 -34.71 29.26
CA LEU A 62 -29.99 -33.29 29.00
C LEU A 62 -29.60 -32.50 30.25
N VAL A 63 -28.70 -31.53 30.11
CA VAL A 63 -28.34 -30.61 31.20
C VAL A 63 -29.38 -29.50 31.25
N PHE A 64 -30.04 -29.34 32.39
CA PHE A 64 -31.14 -28.38 32.55
C PHE A 64 -30.72 -26.94 32.27
N GLU A 65 -29.53 -26.53 32.73
CA GLU A 65 -28.98 -25.20 32.49
C GLU A 65 -28.74 -24.94 30.99
N GLU A 66 -28.20 -25.91 30.25
CA GLU A 66 -27.99 -25.80 28.80
C GLU A 66 -29.32 -25.69 28.05
N MET A 67 -30.35 -26.43 28.52
CA MET A 67 -31.70 -26.35 27.98
C MET A 67 -32.28 -24.94 28.16
N LEU A 68 -32.22 -24.39 29.38
CA LEU A 68 -32.68 -23.03 29.67
C LEU A 68 -31.94 -22.00 28.84
N LYS A 69 -30.60 -22.09 28.78
CA LYS A 69 -29.77 -21.18 27.99
C LYS A 69 -30.16 -21.15 26.50
N LYS A 70 -30.45 -22.31 25.91
CA LYS A 70 -30.89 -22.40 24.52
C LYS A 70 -32.28 -21.79 24.32
N ILE A 71 -33.24 -22.08 25.21
CA ILE A 71 -34.59 -21.48 25.17
C ILE A 71 -34.49 -19.95 25.29
N VAL A 72 -33.73 -19.43 26.25
CA VAL A 72 -33.54 -17.98 26.43
C VAL A 72 -32.90 -17.34 25.20
N LYS A 73 -31.92 -18.00 24.59
CA LYS A 73 -31.30 -17.54 23.35
C LYS A 73 -32.34 -17.43 22.22
N GLU A 74 -33.16 -18.45 22.02
CA GLU A 74 -34.22 -18.45 21.01
C GLU A 74 -35.28 -17.36 21.28
N VAL A 75 -35.64 -17.13 22.54
CA VAL A 75 -36.54 -16.04 22.95
C VAL A 75 -35.95 -14.68 22.60
N ARG A 76 -34.64 -14.47 22.79
CA ARG A 76 -33.98 -13.21 22.44
C ARG A 76 -33.82 -13.00 20.94
N GLU A 77 -33.59 -14.06 20.18
CA GLU A 77 -33.56 -14.00 18.72
C GLU A 77 -34.96 -13.65 18.16
N LYS A 78 -36.02 -14.21 18.77
CA LYS A 78 -37.42 -13.97 18.40
C LYS A 78 -37.95 -12.62 18.88
N CYS A 79 -37.59 -12.20 20.09
CA CYS A 79 -38.04 -10.96 20.74
C CYS A 79 -36.84 -10.15 21.26
N PRO A 80 -36.09 -9.44 20.38
CA PRO A 80 -34.88 -8.71 20.79
C PRO A 80 -35.11 -7.60 21.83
N TYR A 81 -36.32 -7.05 21.90
CA TYR A 81 -36.70 -5.99 22.85
C TYR A 81 -36.83 -6.46 24.31
N LEU A 82 -36.59 -7.74 24.60
CA LEU A 82 -36.54 -8.29 25.96
C LEU A 82 -35.12 -8.39 26.52
N ASP A 83 -34.09 -8.08 25.71
CA ASP A 83 -32.70 -8.14 26.17
C ASP A 83 -32.42 -7.02 27.17
N LYS A 84 -31.78 -7.35 28.30
CA LYS A 84 -31.30 -6.41 29.34
C LYS A 84 -32.37 -5.53 29.99
N LEU A 85 -33.56 -6.06 30.18
CA LEU A 85 -34.60 -5.39 30.96
C LEU A 85 -34.38 -5.55 32.46
N ARG A 86 -35.03 -4.71 33.26
CA ARG A 86 -35.25 -5.00 34.69
C ARG A 86 -36.36 -6.05 34.82
N PHE A 87 -36.40 -6.75 35.95
CA PHE A 87 -37.40 -7.80 36.19
C PHE A 87 -38.83 -7.27 36.04
N GLU A 88 -39.10 -6.07 36.57
CA GLU A 88 -40.42 -5.41 36.51
C GLU A 88 -40.84 -5.07 35.07
N GLU A 89 -39.90 -4.60 34.25
CA GLU A 89 -40.15 -4.32 32.84
C GLU A 89 -40.40 -5.60 32.05
N PHE A 90 -39.62 -6.65 32.36
CA PHE A 90 -39.76 -7.96 31.73
C PHE A 90 -41.16 -8.55 32.00
N ILE A 91 -41.58 -8.63 33.27
CA ILE A 91 -42.88 -9.22 33.63
C ILE A 91 -44.07 -8.42 33.06
N VAL A 92 -43.97 -7.10 32.92
CA VAL A 92 -45.02 -6.29 32.27
C VAL A 92 -45.07 -6.54 30.77
N ARG A 93 -43.91 -6.61 30.09
CA ARG A 93 -43.85 -6.82 28.64
C ARG A 93 -44.32 -8.20 28.23
N VAL A 94 -43.96 -9.24 28.99
CA VAL A 94 -44.37 -10.62 28.69
C VAL A 94 -45.79 -10.96 29.16
N GLU A 95 -46.48 -10.06 29.87
CA GLU A 95 -47.92 -10.18 30.17
C GLU A 95 -48.77 -9.98 28.91
N VAL A 96 -48.36 -9.02 28.06
CA VAL A 96 -49.13 -8.59 26.88
C VAL A 96 -48.66 -9.24 25.58
N ASP A 97 -47.48 -9.83 25.57
CA ASP A 97 -46.88 -10.41 24.39
C ASP A 97 -47.35 -11.85 24.13
N SER A 98 -48.26 -11.99 23.16
CA SER A 98 -48.81 -13.28 22.74
C SER A 98 -47.79 -14.19 22.04
N ASN A 99 -46.62 -13.67 21.65
CA ASN A 99 -45.61 -14.47 20.99
C ASN A 99 -44.80 -15.30 21.97
N ILE A 100 -44.79 -14.99 23.26
CA ILE A 100 -43.97 -15.69 24.25
C ILE A 100 -44.81 -16.73 24.98
N LEU A 101 -44.31 -17.95 25.02
CA LEU A 101 -44.97 -19.06 25.70
C LEU A 101 -44.63 -19.07 27.19
N ASN A 102 -45.54 -19.60 28.00
CA ASN A 102 -45.38 -19.68 29.46
C ASN A 102 -44.06 -20.32 29.92
N TYR A 103 -43.58 -21.35 29.23
CA TYR A 103 -42.32 -22.00 29.57
C TYR A 103 -41.10 -21.17 29.15
N GLU A 104 -41.21 -20.37 28.09
CA GLU A 104 -40.19 -19.43 27.64
C GLU A 104 -40.04 -18.31 28.68
N THR A 105 -41.16 -17.77 29.15
CA THR A 105 -41.23 -16.77 30.23
C THR A 105 -40.57 -17.28 31.51
N ILE A 106 -40.86 -18.52 31.92
CA ILE A 106 -40.22 -19.13 33.10
C ILE A 106 -38.73 -19.39 32.85
N ALA A 107 -38.34 -19.80 31.64
CA ALA A 107 -36.94 -20.04 31.33
C ALA A 107 -36.09 -18.77 31.45
N VAL A 108 -36.62 -17.64 30.95
CA VAL A 108 -35.99 -16.32 31.10
C VAL A 108 -35.93 -15.91 32.58
N ALA A 109 -37.01 -16.11 33.35
CA ALA A 109 -36.99 -15.81 34.78
C ALA A 109 -35.93 -16.62 35.55
N ILE A 110 -35.82 -17.92 35.29
CA ILE A 110 -34.83 -18.78 35.98
C ILE A 110 -33.39 -18.39 35.60
N PHE A 111 -33.15 -18.05 34.34
CA PHE A 111 -31.80 -17.83 33.81
C PHE A 111 -31.30 -16.40 34.02
N ASP A 112 -32.13 -15.39 33.74
CA ASP A 112 -31.73 -13.97 33.76
C ASP A 112 -32.04 -13.29 35.09
N TYR A 113 -33.05 -13.76 35.84
CA TYR A 113 -33.48 -13.18 37.12
C TYR A 113 -33.52 -14.24 38.24
N PRO A 114 -32.40 -14.96 38.48
CA PRO A 114 -32.40 -16.12 39.36
C PRO A 114 -32.79 -15.78 40.81
N HIS A 115 -32.47 -14.57 41.30
CA HIS A 115 -32.82 -14.14 42.66
C HIS A 115 -34.33 -13.88 42.79
N GLU A 116 -34.89 -13.14 41.85
CA GLU A 116 -36.30 -12.79 41.78
C GLU A 116 -37.16 -14.04 41.57
N TYR A 117 -36.69 -14.98 40.73
CA TYR A 117 -37.32 -16.27 40.54
C TYR A 117 -37.37 -17.08 41.85
N GLN A 118 -36.23 -17.26 42.54
CA GLN A 118 -36.19 -18.07 43.75
C GLN A 118 -37.07 -17.47 44.87
N ASN A 119 -37.08 -16.14 45.02
CA ASN A 119 -37.89 -15.46 46.01
C ASN A 119 -39.40 -15.59 45.75
N ASN A 120 -39.82 -15.71 44.49
CA ASN A 120 -41.23 -15.70 44.10
C ASN A 120 -41.75 -17.04 43.56
N LYS A 121 -40.92 -18.09 43.57
CA LYS A 121 -41.19 -19.39 42.94
C LYS A 121 -42.53 -20.00 43.40
N GLU A 122 -42.80 -20.00 44.70
CA GLU A 122 -44.04 -20.60 45.24
C GLU A 122 -45.29 -19.89 44.72
N LYS A 123 -45.25 -18.56 44.66
CA LYS A 123 -46.35 -17.74 44.14
C LYS A 123 -46.53 -17.92 42.64
N MET A 124 -45.45 -18.07 41.87
CA MET A 124 -45.54 -18.43 40.45
C MET A 124 -46.21 -19.79 40.22
N ILE A 125 -45.90 -20.77 41.08
CA ILE A 125 -46.52 -22.11 41.05
C ILE A 125 -48.01 -22.02 41.37
N GLU A 126 -48.37 -21.25 42.39
CA GLU A 126 -49.76 -21.00 42.77
C GLU A 126 -50.54 -20.31 41.64
N ASN A 127 -49.99 -19.24 41.06
CA ASN A 127 -50.59 -18.51 39.95
C ASN A 127 -50.92 -19.42 38.76
N PHE A 128 -49.97 -20.28 38.39
CA PHE A 128 -50.17 -21.23 37.31
C PHE A 128 -51.26 -22.26 37.61
N ARG A 129 -51.30 -22.81 38.84
CA ARG A 129 -52.36 -23.75 39.26
C ARG A 129 -53.74 -23.10 39.20
N ASN A 130 -53.81 -21.83 39.55
CA ASN A 130 -55.02 -21.02 39.52
C ASN A 130 -55.36 -20.47 38.11
N LYS A 131 -54.61 -20.85 37.06
CA LYS A 131 -54.75 -20.37 35.69
C LYS A 131 -54.65 -18.83 35.55
N MET A 132 -53.93 -18.20 36.46
CA MET A 132 -53.58 -16.78 36.39
C MET A 132 -52.27 -16.60 35.62
N TYR A 133 -52.00 -15.35 35.22
CA TYR A 133 -50.70 -14.98 34.68
C TYR A 133 -49.57 -15.34 35.67
N ILE A 134 -48.45 -15.87 35.17
CA ILE A 134 -47.43 -16.52 36.00
C ILE A 134 -46.85 -15.57 37.05
N PHE A 135 -46.66 -14.29 36.71
CA PHE A 135 -46.13 -13.29 37.63
C PHE A 135 -47.22 -12.45 38.33
N ASN A 136 -48.48 -12.89 38.30
CA ASN A 136 -49.57 -12.15 38.93
C ASN A 136 -49.26 -11.83 40.41
N GLY A 137 -49.41 -10.56 40.78
CA GLY A 137 -49.14 -10.05 42.12
C GLY A 137 -47.67 -10.04 42.54
N LEU A 138 -46.70 -10.23 41.63
CA LEU A 138 -45.27 -10.11 41.93
C LEU A 138 -44.73 -8.67 41.83
N SER A 139 -45.50 -7.78 41.21
CA SER A 139 -45.17 -6.35 41.12
C SER A 139 -46.45 -5.53 41.16
N GLU A 140 -46.36 -4.36 41.79
CA GLU A 140 -47.42 -3.34 41.76
C GLU A 140 -47.70 -2.88 40.33
N GLU A 141 -46.68 -2.90 39.45
CA GLU A 141 -46.80 -2.53 38.03
C GLU A 141 -47.83 -3.39 37.28
N LEU A 142 -47.95 -4.68 37.63
CA LEU A 142 -48.92 -5.59 37.01
C LEU A 142 -50.36 -5.30 37.43
N SER A 143 -50.54 -4.62 38.57
CA SER A 143 -51.86 -4.26 39.10
C SER A 143 -52.32 -2.87 38.66
N ARG A 144 -51.46 -2.11 37.96
CA ARG A 144 -51.81 -0.77 37.48
C ARG A 144 -52.86 -0.80 36.35
N PRO A 145 -53.70 0.24 36.23
CA PRO A 145 -54.53 0.46 35.04
C PRO A 145 -53.69 0.44 33.75
N VAL A 146 -54.30 0.02 32.63
CA VAL A 146 -53.60 -0.12 31.33
C VAL A 146 -52.87 1.17 30.92
N ILE A 147 -53.47 2.34 31.16
CA ILE A 147 -52.86 3.64 30.81
C ILE A 147 -51.59 3.93 31.62
N GLU A 148 -51.54 3.51 32.89
CA GLU A 148 -50.35 3.67 33.73
C GLU A 148 -49.26 2.67 33.34
N LYS A 149 -49.63 1.45 32.90
CA LYS A 149 -48.67 0.50 32.31
C LYS A 149 -48.08 1.05 31.00
N ILE A 150 -48.89 1.72 30.18
CA ILE A 150 -48.41 2.41 28.96
C ILE A 150 -47.43 3.51 29.35
N ASN A 151 -47.78 4.36 30.33
CA ASN A 151 -46.89 5.40 30.81
C ASN A 151 -45.60 4.81 31.37
N PHE A 152 -45.64 3.75 32.18
CA PHE A 152 -44.45 3.06 32.67
C PHE A 152 -43.54 2.55 31.55
N LEU A 153 -44.11 2.03 30.45
CA LEU A 153 -43.34 1.56 29.29
C LEU A 153 -42.79 2.69 28.41
N VAL A 154 -43.41 3.88 28.46
CA VAL A 154 -43.04 5.06 27.65
C VAL A 154 -42.14 6.03 28.44
N GLU A 155 -42.32 6.12 29.76
CA GLU A 155 -41.61 7.00 30.68
C GLU A 155 -40.28 6.36 31.12
N GLU A 156 -39.33 6.29 30.19
CA GLU A 156 -37.90 6.36 30.54
C GLU A 156 -37.33 7.78 30.39
N VAL A 157 -38.16 8.76 30.01
CA VAL A 157 -37.73 10.14 29.84
C VAL A 157 -38.43 11.01 30.87
N ASN A 158 -37.66 11.39 31.90
CA ASN A 158 -38.05 12.46 32.80
C ASN A 158 -38.05 13.77 31.99
N LEU A 159 -39.19 14.07 31.34
CA LEU A 159 -39.39 15.18 30.41
C LEU A 159 -38.87 16.50 30.99
N GLU A 160 -39.07 16.75 32.29
CA GLU A 160 -38.56 17.94 32.98
C GLU A 160 -37.02 18.03 32.96
N SER A 161 -36.34 16.91 33.14
CA SER A 161 -34.87 16.83 33.15
C SER A 161 -34.28 17.05 31.75
N GLU A 162 -34.94 16.57 30.70
CA GLU A 162 -34.51 16.79 29.31
C GLU A 162 -34.80 18.21 28.84
N CYS A 163 -35.95 18.77 29.20
CA CYS A 163 -36.30 20.17 28.93
C CYS A 163 -35.25 21.11 29.53
N TYR A 164 -34.89 20.90 30.80
CA TYR A 164 -33.83 21.65 31.46
C TYR A 164 -32.48 21.49 30.75
N THR A 165 -32.10 20.25 30.42
CA THR A 165 -30.83 19.95 29.76
C THR A 165 -30.75 20.65 28.40
N LEU A 166 -31.84 20.67 27.63
CA LEU A 166 -31.91 21.34 26.34
C LEU A 166 -31.79 22.87 26.47
N LEU A 167 -32.52 23.48 27.40
CA LEU A 167 -32.44 24.92 27.67
C LEU A 167 -31.03 25.33 28.11
N LYS A 168 -30.40 24.57 29.00
CA LYS A 168 -29.02 24.82 29.48
C LYS A 168 -27.98 24.60 28.40
N LYS A 169 -28.16 23.59 27.54
CA LYS A 169 -27.31 23.39 26.36
C LYS A 169 -27.39 24.58 25.42
N PHE A 170 -28.60 25.07 25.16
CA PHE A 170 -28.82 26.27 24.36
C PHE A 170 -28.16 27.51 24.99
N GLU A 171 -28.30 27.73 26.30
CA GLU A 171 -27.58 28.79 27.03
C GLU A 171 -26.06 28.69 26.82
N ARG A 172 -25.47 27.51 27.06
CA ARG A 172 -24.03 27.28 26.93
C ARG A 172 -23.52 27.53 25.51
N ASP A 173 -24.21 27.00 24.50
CA ASP A 173 -23.80 27.12 23.10
C ASP A 173 -23.85 28.57 22.61
N ASN A 174 -24.82 29.36 23.11
CA ASN A 174 -24.96 30.76 22.74
C ASN A 174 -24.04 31.71 23.52
N LEU A 175 -23.72 31.38 24.78
CA LEU A 175 -22.73 32.13 25.57
C LEU A 175 -21.29 31.89 25.09
N SER A 176 -20.97 30.66 24.67
CA SER A 176 -19.64 30.29 24.18
C SER A 176 -19.35 30.74 22.74
N SER A 177 -20.38 30.83 21.89
CA SER A 177 -20.17 31.31 20.51
C SER A 177 -19.88 32.82 20.48
N GLN A 178 -18.87 33.24 19.71
CA GLN A 178 -18.62 34.65 19.39
C GLN A 178 -19.73 35.25 18.50
N GLN A 179 -20.59 34.42 17.91
CA GLN A 179 -21.57 34.82 16.91
C GLN A 179 -22.92 35.27 17.48
N ASN A 180 -23.31 34.85 18.70
CA ASN A 180 -24.67 35.13 19.20
C ASN A 180 -24.75 36.30 20.19
N ASN A 181 -24.54 37.52 19.65
CA ASN A 181 -24.60 38.78 20.41
C ASN A 181 -25.97 39.05 21.05
N LEU A 182 -27.06 38.47 20.53
CA LEU A 182 -28.41 38.71 21.01
C LEU A 182 -28.65 38.05 22.38
N TYR A 183 -28.27 36.79 22.55
CA TYR A 183 -28.44 36.05 23.81
C TYR A 183 -27.73 36.78 24.97
N LYS A 184 -26.46 37.17 24.76
CA LYS A 184 -25.65 37.91 25.75
C LYS A 184 -26.26 39.26 26.14
N LYS A 185 -26.87 39.98 25.19
CA LYS A 185 -27.54 41.27 25.44
C LYS A 185 -28.83 41.14 26.26
N ILE A 186 -29.49 39.98 26.19
CA ILE A 186 -30.78 39.72 26.84
C ILE A 186 -30.60 39.06 28.21
N HIS A 187 -29.59 38.21 28.39
CA HIS A 187 -29.33 37.40 29.59
C HIS A 187 -29.37 38.19 30.91
N GLY A 188 -28.95 39.46 30.91
CA GLY A 188 -28.97 40.34 32.09
C GLY A 188 -30.23 41.21 32.28
N LYS A 189 -31.12 41.27 31.28
CA LYS A 189 -32.27 42.20 31.23
C LYS A 189 -33.61 41.55 31.55
N VAL A 190 -33.69 40.22 31.51
CA VAL A 190 -34.92 39.45 31.70
C VAL A 190 -34.92 38.86 33.11
N LYS A 191 -35.66 39.50 34.04
CA LYS A 191 -35.84 38.99 35.42
C LYS A 191 -37.30 38.84 35.83
N THR A 192 -38.20 39.64 35.26
CA THR A 192 -39.64 39.65 35.57
C THR A 192 -40.49 39.46 34.32
N GLU A 193 -41.77 39.06 34.50
CA GLU A 193 -42.74 38.91 33.40
C GLU A 193 -42.88 40.21 32.58
N GLU A 194 -42.96 41.38 33.22
CA GLU A 194 -43.06 42.69 32.55
C GLU A 194 -41.83 43.02 31.69
N GLN A 195 -40.62 42.68 32.18
CA GLN A 195 -39.38 42.87 31.44
C GLN A 195 -39.30 41.92 30.24
N THR A 196 -39.71 40.67 30.42
CA THR A 196 -39.83 39.69 29.34
C THR A 196 -40.80 40.19 28.27
N PHE A 197 -41.99 40.66 28.68
CA PHE A 197 -43.01 41.17 27.76
C PHE A 197 -42.49 42.38 26.97
N LYS A 198 -41.87 43.36 27.63
CA LYS A 198 -41.27 44.52 26.96
C LYS A 198 -40.23 44.10 25.93
N LEU A 199 -39.30 43.22 26.29
CA LEU A 199 -38.26 42.74 25.36
C LEU A 199 -38.84 41.92 24.19
N LEU A 200 -39.94 41.20 24.40
CA LEU A 200 -40.64 40.49 23.33
C LEU A 200 -41.25 41.45 22.30
N THR A 201 -41.71 42.64 22.72
CA THR A 201 -42.21 43.67 21.79
C THR A 201 -41.10 44.36 20.99
N GLU A 202 -39.87 44.35 21.50
CA GLU A 202 -38.70 45.00 20.87
C GLU A 202 -37.92 44.04 19.95
N ILE A 203 -38.17 42.73 20.00
CA ILE A 203 -37.41 41.69 19.27
C ILE A 203 -38.28 41.05 18.18
N ASP A 204 -37.68 40.85 17.01
CA ASP A 204 -38.32 40.17 15.88
C ASP A 204 -38.85 38.78 16.26
N LYS A 205 -40.05 38.44 15.76
CA LYS A 205 -40.73 37.16 16.01
C LYS A 205 -39.83 35.91 15.90
N PRO A 206 -38.93 35.78 14.90
CA PRO A 206 -38.05 34.62 14.80
C PRO A 206 -37.08 34.45 15.98
N ASN A 207 -36.77 35.51 16.73
CA ASN A 207 -35.79 35.51 17.81
C ASN A 207 -36.41 35.57 19.22
N GLN A 208 -37.74 35.70 19.32
CA GLN A 208 -38.45 35.82 20.60
C GLN A 208 -38.24 34.61 21.52
N TYR A 209 -38.04 33.41 20.97
CA TYR A 209 -37.75 32.21 21.74
C TYR A 209 -36.46 32.34 22.58
N VAL A 210 -35.50 33.18 22.17
CA VAL A 210 -34.28 33.47 22.93
C VAL A 210 -34.61 34.19 24.24
N VAL A 211 -35.50 35.18 24.17
CA VAL A 211 -35.96 35.96 25.34
C VAL A 211 -36.69 35.06 26.32
N ILE A 212 -37.61 34.23 25.80
CA ILE A 212 -38.40 33.31 26.62
C ILE A 212 -37.49 32.24 27.23
N THR A 213 -36.47 31.76 26.52
CA THR A 213 -35.50 30.79 27.07
C THR A 213 -34.73 31.38 28.25
N VAL A 214 -34.28 32.63 28.17
CA VAL A 214 -33.63 33.32 29.29
C VAL A 214 -34.60 33.47 30.47
N PHE A 215 -35.85 33.86 30.21
CA PHE A 215 -36.89 33.98 31.24
C PHE A 215 -37.15 32.64 31.95
N LEU A 216 -37.29 31.55 31.19
CA LEU A 216 -37.55 30.21 31.72
C LEU A 216 -36.39 29.69 32.58
N LEU A 217 -35.14 30.01 32.22
CA LEU A 217 -33.96 29.65 33.01
C LEU A 217 -33.78 30.53 34.25
N HIS A 218 -34.28 31.78 34.22
CA HIS A 218 -34.24 32.66 35.38
C HIS A 218 -35.14 32.11 36.49
N GLY A 219 -34.63 32.03 37.72
CA GLY A 219 -35.43 31.57 38.88
C GLY A 219 -35.97 30.14 38.79
N ASN A 220 -35.56 29.33 37.80
CA ASN A 220 -36.17 28.05 37.45
C ASN A 220 -37.66 28.14 37.06
N ASN A 221 -38.07 29.25 36.45
CA ASN A 221 -39.44 29.45 35.95
C ASN A 221 -39.93 28.30 35.05
N TYR A 222 -39.03 27.57 34.36
CA TYR A 222 -39.40 26.39 33.58
C TYR A 222 -40.11 25.28 34.36
N LYS A 223 -40.05 25.28 35.71
CA LYS A 223 -40.75 24.33 36.58
C LYS A 223 -42.17 24.75 36.94
N GLU A 224 -42.56 25.99 36.67
CA GLU A 224 -43.89 26.49 37.02
C GLU A 224 -44.91 26.14 35.94
N ASP A 225 -46.00 25.47 36.32
CA ASP A 225 -47.04 25.01 35.40
C ASP A 225 -47.64 26.14 34.55
N LYS A 226 -47.75 27.35 35.09
CA LYS A 226 -48.29 28.51 34.37
C LYS A 226 -47.49 28.91 33.13
N TYR A 227 -46.23 28.48 33.02
CA TYR A 227 -45.38 28.76 31.86
C TYR A 227 -45.16 27.54 30.95
N LYS A 228 -45.89 26.44 31.16
CA LYS A 228 -45.75 25.20 30.36
C LYS A 228 -45.85 25.45 28.85
N PHE A 229 -46.78 26.31 28.43
CA PHE A 229 -46.92 26.69 27.02
C PHE A 229 -45.66 27.39 26.46
N LEU A 230 -45.06 28.29 27.25
CA LEU A 230 -43.84 28.99 26.88
C LEU A 230 -42.64 28.03 26.79
N LEU A 231 -42.60 27.05 27.69
CA LEU A 231 -41.60 25.98 27.69
C LEU A 231 -41.69 25.13 26.43
N GLU A 232 -42.87 24.62 26.10
CA GLU A 232 -43.11 23.82 24.89
C GLU A 232 -42.76 24.60 23.61
N PHE A 233 -43.16 25.87 23.53
CA PHE A 233 -42.79 26.76 22.43
C PHE A 233 -41.28 26.90 22.28
N CYS A 234 -40.55 27.13 23.38
CA CYS A 234 -39.10 27.30 23.34
C CYS A 234 -38.36 26.03 22.94
N ILE A 235 -38.77 24.88 23.49
CA ILE A 235 -38.17 23.58 23.16
C ILE A 235 -38.27 23.33 21.67
N LYS A 236 -39.46 23.51 21.09
CA LYS A 236 -39.67 23.34 19.66
C LYS A 236 -38.76 24.25 18.84
N LYS A 237 -38.66 25.53 19.21
CA LYS A 237 -37.80 26.50 18.50
C LYS A 237 -36.31 26.22 18.64
N ILE A 238 -35.87 25.78 19.81
CA ILE A 238 -34.47 25.36 20.03
C ILE A 238 -34.13 24.12 19.20
N GLN A 239 -35.04 23.14 19.13
CA GLN A 239 -34.86 21.96 18.29
C GLN A 239 -34.78 22.33 16.80
N GLU A 240 -35.67 23.20 16.31
CA GLU A 240 -35.62 23.75 14.94
C GLU A 240 -34.27 24.44 14.67
N TYR A 241 -33.79 25.26 15.63
CA TYR A 241 -32.48 25.94 15.53
C TYR A 241 -31.32 24.95 15.39
N TYR A 242 -31.26 23.90 16.23
CA TYR A 242 -30.19 22.90 16.14
C TYR A 242 -30.29 22.07 14.87
N LEU A 243 -31.51 21.74 14.42
CA LEU A 243 -31.72 21.01 13.18
C LEU A 243 -31.17 21.78 11.98
N GLU A 244 -31.49 23.08 11.88
CA GLU A 244 -30.96 23.93 10.81
C GLU A 244 -29.45 24.06 10.88
N ARG A 245 -28.88 24.23 12.07
CA ARG A 245 -27.42 24.27 12.25
C ARG A 245 -26.75 22.96 11.82
N CYS A 246 -27.35 21.82 12.12
CA CYS A 246 -26.87 20.51 11.68
C CYS A 246 -26.93 20.38 10.15
N LYS A 247 -28.04 20.78 9.51
CA LYS A 247 -28.16 20.79 8.03
C LYS A 247 -27.05 21.61 7.38
N HIS A 248 -26.81 22.84 7.87
CA HIS A 248 -25.73 23.68 7.35
C HIS A 248 -24.36 23.04 7.51
N LYS A 249 -24.09 22.39 8.65
CA LYS A 249 -22.83 21.67 8.89
C LYS A 249 -22.67 20.50 7.93
N ILE A 250 -23.73 19.73 7.67
CA ILE A 250 -23.71 18.61 6.73
C ILE A 250 -23.41 19.10 5.31
N VAL A 251 -24.08 20.15 4.84
CA VAL A 251 -23.85 20.73 3.51
C VAL A 251 -22.40 21.20 3.38
N LYS A 252 -21.85 21.85 4.41
CA LYS A 252 -20.45 22.27 4.41
C LYS A 252 -19.49 21.08 4.32
N MET A 253 -19.71 20.04 5.12
CA MET A 253 -18.89 18.82 5.10
C MET A 253 -18.97 18.08 3.75
N GLN A 254 -20.14 18.09 3.09
CA GLN A 254 -20.29 17.53 1.74
C GLN A 254 -19.50 18.32 0.71
N GLY A 255 -19.50 19.66 0.79
CA GLY A 255 -18.66 20.51 -0.06
C GLY A 255 -17.17 20.22 0.13
N GLU A 256 -16.70 20.19 1.39
CA GLU A 256 -15.31 19.84 1.72
C GLU A 256 -14.94 18.44 1.18
N LYS A 257 -15.83 17.45 1.31
CA LYS A 257 -15.61 16.09 0.77
C LYS A 257 -15.42 16.10 -0.75
N LEU A 258 -16.26 16.83 -1.50
CA LEU A 258 -16.15 16.93 -2.96
C LEU A 258 -14.81 17.56 -3.39
N ASP A 259 -14.33 18.57 -2.65
CA ASP A 259 -13.03 19.19 -2.92
C ASP A 259 -11.88 18.22 -2.64
N TYR A 260 -11.96 17.43 -1.57
CA TYR A 260 -11.00 16.36 -1.29
C TYR A 260 -10.99 15.30 -2.40
N GLU A 261 -12.15 14.87 -2.89
CA GLU A 261 -12.26 13.90 -3.98
C GLU A 261 -11.61 14.43 -5.26
N ARG A 262 -11.87 15.70 -5.63
CA ARG A 262 -11.23 16.35 -6.78
C ARG A 262 -9.72 16.39 -6.66
N LYS A 263 -9.21 16.76 -5.48
CA LYS A 263 -7.76 16.79 -5.21
C LYS A 263 -7.14 15.40 -5.30
N ASN A 264 -7.83 14.39 -4.79
CA ASN A 264 -7.36 13.01 -4.83
C ASN A 264 -7.26 12.47 -6.28
N ILE A 265 -8.26 12.77 -7.12
CA ILE A 265 -8.21 12.45 -8.55
C ILE A 265 -7.00 13.12 -9.23
N SER A 266 -6.74 14.39 -8.92
CA SER A 266 -5.58 15.11 -9.47
C SER A 266 -4.26 14.48 -9.03
N LEU A 267 -4.14 14.08 -7.77
CA LEU A 267 -2.92 13.44 -7.25
C LEU A 267 -2.70 12.06 -7.88
N ASN A 268 -3.76 11.26 -8.05
CA ASN A 268 -3.65 9.96 -8.71
C ASN A 268 -3.14 10.09 -10.16
N ARG A 269 -3.62 11.08 -10.91
CA ARG A 269 -3.08 11.37 -12.26
C ARG A 269 -1.60 11.76 -12.25
N GLN A 270 -1.14 12.49 -11.22
CA GLN A 270 0.27 12.81 -11.07
C GLN A 270 1.10 11.55 -10.77
N ILE A 271 0.60 10.65 -9.92
CA ILE A 271 1.24 9.36 -9.62
C ILE A 271 1.36 8.51 -10.88
N GLU A 272 0.29 8.39 -11.68
CA GLU A 272 0.31 7.66 -12.96
C GLU A 272 1.35 8.22 -13.93
N THR A 273 1.46 9.55 -13.99
CA THR A 273 2.47 10.23 -14.83
C THR A 273 3.88 9.95 -14.35
N LEU A 274 4.13 10.04 -13.03
CA LEU A 274 5.44 9.77 -12.43
C LEU A 274 5.85 8.30 -12.60
N ASN A 275 4.91 7.37 -12.47
CA ASN A 275 5.19 5.95 -12.69
C ASN A 275 5.58 5.68 -14.14
N SER A 276 4.87 6.27 -15.11
CA SER A 276 5.23 6.18 -16.53
C SER A 276 6.65 6.70 -16.79
N GLN A 277 7.01 7.85 -16.19
CA GLN A 277 8.35 8.42 -16.31
C GLN A 277 9.42 7.54 -15.66
N TYR A 278 9.10 6.90 -14.53
CA TYR A 278 10.00 5.97 -13.85
C TYR A 278 10.28 4.73 -14.70
N GLU A 279 9.24 4.11 -15.27
CA GLU A 279 9.38 2.96 -16.19
C GLU A 279 10.22 3.31 -17.42
N GLU A 280 10.03 4.51 -17.98
CA GLU A 280 10.84 4.98 -19.11
C GLU A 280 12.31 5.13 -18.72
N LYS A 281 12.58 5.73 -17.55
CA LYS A 281 13.94 5.88 -17.01
C LYS A 281 14.61 4.53 -16.74
N GLU A 282 13.86 3.55 -16.25
CA GLU A 282 14.37 2.20 -16.00
C GLU A 282 14.83 1.54 -17.32
N LYS A 283 14.02 1.65 -18.39
CA LYS A 283 14.41 1.18 -19.74
C LYS A 283 15.68 1.85 -20.25
N TYR A 284 15.83 3.16 -20.05
CA TYR A 284 17.05 3.88 -20.43
C TYR A 284 18.27 3.38 -19.64
N ASN A 285 18.12 3.14 -18.34
CA ASN A 285 19.21 2.61 -17.51
C ASN A 285 19.66 1.24 -17.99
N THR A 286 18.73 0.32 -18.26
CA THR A 286 19.07 -1.01 -18.81
C THR A 286 19.84 -0.89 -20.12
N CYS A 287 19.40 -0.02 -21.03
CA CYS A 287 20.11 0.22 -22.30
C CYS A 287 21.53 0.79 -22.08
N ILE A 288 21.71 1.66 -21.10
CA ILE A 288 23.04 2.21 -20.75
C ILE A 288 23.93 1.11 -20.18
N GLU A 289 23.42 0.26 -19.28
CA GLU A 289 24.17 -0.86 -18.70
C GLU A 289 24.62 -1.86 -19.77
N GLU A 290 23.76 -2.19 -20.73
CA GLU A 290 24.11 -3.03 -21.87
C GLU A 290 25.23 -2.40 -22.72
N LYS A 291 25.10 -1.12 -23.06
CA LYS A 291 26.13 -0.39 -23.82
C LYS A 291 27.44 -0.30 -23.06
N LEU A 292 27.40 -0.10 -21.75
CA LEU A 292 28.59 -0.07 -20.90
C LEU A 292 29.29 -1.43 -20.89
N SER A 293 28.53 -2.52 -20.76
CA SER A 293 29.06 -3.88 -20.82
C SER A 293 29.79 -4.17 -22.14
N VAL A 294 29.17 -3.78 -23.27
CA VAL A 294 29.79 -3.89 -24.60
C VAL A 294 31.08 -3.08 -24.68
N ALA A 295 31.07 -1.82 -24.23
CA ALA A 295 32.25 -0.96 -24.25
C ALA A 295 33.40 -1.52 -23.40
N VAL A 296 33.10 -2.08 -22.23
CA VAL A 296 34.09 -2.74 -21.36
C VAL A 296 34.70 -3.95 -22.04
N ASN A 297 33.91 -4.76 -22.75
CA ASN A 297 34.42 -5.92 -23.49
C ASN A 297 35.34 -5.49 -24.65
N ILE A 298 34.93 -4.48 -25.42
CA ILE A 298 35.77 -3.91 -26.49
C ILE A 298 37.09 -3.38 -25.90
N GLY A 299 37.04 -2.69 -24.75
CA GLY A 299 38.24 -2.20 -24.07
C GLY A 299 39.21 -3.33 -23.69
N LYS A 300 38.69 -4.46 -23.20
CA LYS A 300 39.51 -5.65 -22.89
C LYS A 300 40.17 -6.25 -24.14
N GLU A 301 39.42 -6.38 -25.24
CA GLU A 301 39.94 -6.91 -26.50
C GLU A 301 41.05 -6.00 -27.07
N LEU A 302 40.85 -4.68 -27.03
CA LEU A 302 41.85 -3.72 -27.48
C LEU A 302 43.11 -3.78 -26.63
N GLN A 303 42.97 -3.89 -25.30
CA GLN A 303 44.13 -4.04 -24.41
C GLN A 303 44.92 -5.32 -24.73
N GLN A 304 44.24 -6.43 -25.00
CA GLN A 304 44.91 -7.68 -25.38
C GLN A 304 45.67 -7.53 -26.70
N LYS A 305 45.05 -6.93 -27.73
CA LYS A 305 45.73 -6.68 -29.02
C LYS A 305 46.92 -5.74 -28.87
N HIS A 306 46.79 -4.71 -28.05
CA HIS A 306 47.88 -3.79 -27.79
C HIS A 306 49.08 -4.50 -27.13
N ASN A 307 48.82 -5.30 -26.09
CA ASN A 307 49.87 -6.07 -25.42
C ASN A 307 50.55 -7.05 -26.38
N GLN A 308 49.80 -7.71 -27.28
CA GLN A 308 50.36 -8.60 -28.31
C GLN A 308 51.28 -7.85 -29.27
N LEU A 309 50.88 -6.65 -29.73
CA LEU A 309 51.71 -5.84 -30.61
C LEU A 309 52.98 -5.36 -29.91
N GLU A 310 52.90 -4.93 -28.65
CA GLU A 310 54.09 -4.57 -27.85
C GLU A 310 55.05 -5.76 -27.72
N GLU A 311 54.54 -6.97 -27.50
CA GLU A 311 55.36 -8.17 -27.41
C GLU A 311 56.05 -8.48 -28.74
N ILE A 312 55.33 -8.39 -29.86
CA ILE A 312 55.90 -8.56 -31.21
C ILE A 312 57.00 -7.52 -31.48
N ILE A 313 56.77 -6.26 -31.10
CA ILE A 313 57.78 -5.20 -31.25
C ILE A 313 59.03 -5.52 -30.43
N ARG A 314 58.87 -5.93 -29.16
CA ARG A 314 59.99 -6.32 -28.30
C ARG A 314 60.76 -7.53 -28.85
N GLN A 315 60.07 -8.54 -29.35
CA GLN A 315 60.72 -9.71 -29.96
C GLN A 315 61.54 -9.34 -31.20
N ASN A 316 61.11 -8.33 -31.95
CA ASN A 316 61.78 -7.85 -33.16
C ASN A 316 62.80 -6.71 -32.91
N GLU A 317 62.95 -6.24 -31.66
CA GLU A 317 63.92 -5.20 -31.29
C GLU A 317 65.36 -5.53 -31.75
N PRO A 318 65.89 -6.77 -31.59
CA PRO A 318 67.25 -7.08 -32.05
C PRO A 318 67.43 -6.90 -33.56
N LEU A 319 66.40 -7.20 -34.35
CA LEU A 319 66.43 -7.04 -35.80
C LEU A 319 66.35 -5.56 -36.21
N GLN A 320 65.54 -4.76 -35.51
CA GLN A 320 65.50 -3.31 -35.70
C GLN A 320 66.85 -2.67 -35.39
N MET A 321 67.47 -3.07 -34.27
CA MET A 321 68.81 -2.62 -33.88
C MET A 321 69.88 -3.04 -34.88
N PHE A 322 69.80 -4.26 -35.43
CA PHE A 322 70.67 -4.71 -36.51
C PHE A 322 70.58 -3.79 -37.74
N PHE A 323 69.38 -3.48 -38.22
CA PHE A 323 69.22 -2.60 -39.39
C PHE A 323 69.62 -1.14 -39.10
N LEU A 324 69.31 -0.61 -37.91
CA LEU A 324 69.79 0.71 -37.49
C LEU A 324 71.31 0.77 -37.47
N ARG A 325 71.96 -0.25 -36.92
CA ARG A 325 73.42 -0.38 -36.91
C ARG A 325 73.98 -0.44 -38.32
N LEU A 326 73.40 -1.28 -39.18
CA LEU A 326 73.80 -1.42 -40.57
C LEU A 326 73.74 -0.07 -41.32
N VAL A 327 72.67 0.71 -41.14
CA VAL A 327 72.50 2.03 -41.76
C VAL A 327 73.45 3.08 -41.16
N THR A 328 73.76 3.00 -39.87
CA THR A 328 74.59 4.01 -39.18
C THR A 328 76.09 3.77 -39.41
N GLU A 329 76.52 2.51 -39.44
CA GLU A 329 77.94 2.13 -39.57
C GLU A 329 78.40 2.06 -41.03
N ASN A 330 77.49 1.86 -41.98
CA ASN A 330 77.83 1.77 -43.40
C ASN A 330 77.42 3.04 -44.16
N GLN A 331 78.32 3.55 -44.98
CA GLN A 331 78.04 4.67 -45.86
C GLN A 331 77.49 4.18 -47.21
N PHE A 332 76.17 4.08 -47.31
CA PHE A 332 75.51 3.69 -48.55
C PHE A 332 74.20 4.44 -48.80
N ILE A 333 73.75 4.40 -50.06
CA ILE A 333 72.44 4.89 -50.48
C ILE A 333 71.74 3.82 -51.31
N ILE A 334 70.44 3.66 -51.10
CA ILE A 334 69.56 2.82 -51.91
C ILE A 334 68.78 3.72 -52.85
N ILE A 335 68.94 3.49 -54.15
CA ILE A 335 68.18 4.14 -55.20
C ILE A 335 67.10 3.18 -55.69
N THR A 336 65.85 3.51 -55.35
CA THR A 336 64.69 2.68 -55.68
C THR A 336 63.44 3.51 -55.97
N LYS A 337 62.55 2.97 -56.80
CA LYS A 337 61.20 3.51 -57.03
C LYS A 337 60.29 3.27 -55.83
N ASP A 338 60.60 2.28 -54.98
CA ASP A 338 59.80 1.89 -53.82
C ASP A 338 60.17 2.69 -52.56
N TYR A 339 60.70 3.90 -52.71
CA TYR A 339 61.25 4.69 -51.61
C TYR A 339 60.20 5.03 -50.52
N GLU A 340 58.91 5.06 -50.88
CA GLU A 340 57.81 5.33 -49.94
C GLU A 340 57.57 4.18 -48.97
N GLU A 341 57.89 2.94 -49.36
CA GLU A 341 57.77 1.75 -48.49
C GLU A 341 58.81 1.75 -47.36
N PHE A 342 59.82 2.61 -47.43
CA PHE A 342 60.84 2.77 -46.39
C PHE A 342 60.53 3.86 -45.37
N ILE A 343 59.41 4.58 -45.51
CA ILE A 343 59.00 5.61 -44.55
C ILE A 343 58.77 4.94 -43.18
N HIS A 344 59.31 5.54 -42.12
CA HIS A 344 59.31 5.01 -40.74
C HIS A 344 60.11 3.70 -40.55
N THR A 345 61.02 3.37 -41.47
CA THR A 345 61.97 2.27 -41.31
C THR A 345 63.39 2.79 -41.08
N PRO A 346 64.33 1.98 -40.55
CA PRO A 346 65.74 2.38 -40.40
C PRO A 346 66.39 2.86 -41.70
N PHE A 347 65.91 2.41 -42.86
CA PHE A 347 66.48 2.74 -44.17
C PHE A 347 65.92 4.04 -44.77
N GLU A 348 64.97 4.73 -44.12
CA GLU A 348 64.34 5.96 -44.62
C GLU A 348 65.39 7.02 -45.00
N ALA A 349 66.41 7.20 -44.16
CA ALA A 349 67.45 8.21 -44.35
C ALA A 349 68.41 7.91 -45.51
N VAL A 350 68.53 6.65 -45.92
CA VAL A 350 69.46 6.20 -46.97
C VAL A 350 68.75 5.83 -48.27
N THR A 351 67.43 5.95 -48.34
CA THR A 351 66.65 5.57 -49.52
C THR A 351 66.16 6.78 -50.29
N ILE A 352 66.38 6.80 -51.61
CA ILE A 352 65.99 7.92 -52.47
C ILE A 352 65.48 7.46 -53.83
N SER A 353 64.54 8.21 -54.40
CA SER A 353 64.08 7.95 -55.76
C SER A 353 65.14 8.32 -56.82
N PRO A 354 65.20 7.63 -57.96
CA PRO A 354 66.13 7.98 -59.05
C PRO A 354 66.01 9.44 -59.53
N LEU A 355 64.78 9.99 -59.50
CA LEU A 355 64.51 11.37 -59.89
C LEU A 355 65.06 12.37 -58.86
N ASN A 356 64.84 12.11 -57.57
CA ASN A 356 65.33 12.98 -56.49
C ASN A 356 66.85 12.92 -56.40
N PHE A 357 67.45 11.74 -56.60
CA PHE A 357 68.89 11.59 -56.68
C PHE A 357 69.50 12.44 -57.80
N LYS A 358 68.95 12.35 -59.03
CA LYS A 358 69.38 13.18 -60.16
C LYS A 358 69.29 14.68 -59.87
N LYS A 359 68.21 15.14 -59.21
CA LYS A 359 68.07 16.55 -58.79
C LYS A 359 69.14 16.96 -57.77
N GLN A 360 69.43 16.10 -56.78
CA GLN A 360 70.46 16.37 -55.77
C GLN A 360 71.87 16.43 -56.37
N LEU A 361 72.14 15.56 -57.35
CA LEU A 361 73.40 15.55 -58.09
C LEU A 361 73.64 16.85 -58.89
N LEU A 362 72.60 17.35 -59.58
CA LEU A 362 72.67 18.60 -60.36
C LEU A 362 72.85 19.86 -59.50
N ASN A 363 72.43 19.82 -58.24
CA ASN A 363 72.52 20.96 -57.31
C ASN A 363 73.87 21.06 -56.57
N ASN A 364 74.96 20.52 -57.15
CA ASN A 364 76.35 20.58 -56.64
C ASN A 364 76.61 19.90 -55.28
N GLN A 365 75.89 18.82 -54.93
CA GLN A 365 76.22 17.97 -53.76
C GLN A 365 77.14 16.78 -54.08
N ASN A 366 77.94 16.86 -55.15
CA ASN A 366 78.80 15.75 -55.60
C ASN A 366 79.77 15.22 -54.53
N HIS A 367 80.22 16.06 -53.58
CA HIS A 367 81.13 15.63 -52.51
C HIS A 367 80.50 14.62 -51.54
N LYS A 368 79.18 14.67 -51.31
CA LYS A 368 78.50 13.83 -50.30
C LYS A 368 78.36 12.37 -50.74
N PHE A 369 78.25 12.12 -52.05
CA PHE A 369 77.98 10.79 -52.59
C PHE A 369 79.25 10.02 -52.97
N LYS A 370 80.41 10.67 -53.05
CA LYS A 370 81.67 10.03 -53.45
C LYS A 370 82.20 9.03 -52.42
N GLU A 371 81.90 9.25 -51.15
CA GLU A 371 82.31 8.37 -50.05
C GLU A 371 81.31 7.22 -49.81
N GLN A 372 80.18 7.22 -50.53
CA GLN A 372 79.08 6.29 -50.32
C GLN A 372 79.00 5.24 -51.43
N ILE A 373 78.61 4.02 -51.07
CA ILE A 373 78.28 2.97 -52.04
C ILE A 373 76.82 3.15 -52.46
N ILE A 374 76.58 3.28 -53.76
CA ILE A 374 75.23 3.50 -54.30
C ILE A 374 74.67 2.18 -54.79
N PHE A 375 73.68 1.66 -54.08
CA PHE A 375 72.91 0.50 -54.50
C PHE A 375 71.75 0.95 -55.38
N VAL A 376 71.66 0.44 -56.61
CA VAL A 376 70.60 0.84 -57.53
C VAL A 376 69.81 -0.34 -58.01
N THR A 377 68.51 -0.30 -57.76
CA THR A 377 67.59 -1.34 -58.25
C THR A 377 67.28 -1.12 -59.73
N ARG A 378 67.57 -2.10 -60.57
CA ARG A 378 67.34 -2.01 -62.03
C ARG A 378 65.88 -1.75 -62.39
N VAL A 379 64.98 -2.28 -61.58
CA VAL A 379 63.51 -2.23 -61.72
C VAL A 379 62.92 -0.84 -61.49
N SER A 380 63.75 0.11 -61.04
CA SER A 380 63.37 1.51 -60.84
C SER A 380 63.34 2.32 -62.13
N PHE A 381 63.79 1.74 -63.24
CA PHE A 381 63.83 2.39 -64.55
C PHE A 381 62.85 1.72 -65.51
N ARG A 382 62.03 2.52 -66.20
CA ARG A 382 60.99 2.02 -67.12
C ARG A 382 61.56 1.37 -68.37
N THR A 383 62.70 1.86 -68.86
CA THR A 383 63.34 1.33 -70.07
C THR A 383 64.81 1.01 -69.86
N GLY A 384 65.37 0.16 -70.74
CA GLY A 384 66.79 -0.12 -70.77
C GLY A 384 67.64 1.14 -70.99
N ARG A 385 67.11 2.09 -71.77
CA ARG A 385 67.75 3.37 -72.08
C ARG A 385 67.81 4.30 -70.87
N ASP A 386 66.74 4.37 -70.08
CA ASP A 386 66.68 5.21 -68.88
C ASP A 386 67.73 4.81 -67.85
N TRP A 387 67.89 3.49 -67.65
CA TRP A 387 68.96 2.95 -66.84
C TRP A 387 70.32 3.22 -67.40
N PHE A 388 70.54 2.97 -68.70
CA PHE A 388 71.85 3.19 -69.30
C PHE A 388 72.30 4.65 -69.12
N ASN A 389 71.38 5.60 -69.34
CA ASN A 389 71.64 7.02 -69.09
C ASN A 389 71.93 7.30 -67.61
N PHE A 390 71.21 6.66 -66.68
CA PHE A 390 71.45 6.80 -65.24
C PHE A 390 72.82 6.22 -64.83
N LYS A 391 73.15 5.02 -65.32
CA LYS A 391 74.43 4.34 -65.11
C LYS A 391 75.60 5.19 -65.63
N GLN A 392 75.44 5.77 -66.82
CA GLN A 392 76.43 6.69 -67.38
C GLN A 392 76.59 7.94 -66.51
N THR A 393 75.49 8.49 -65.97
CA THR A 393 75.56 9.62 -65.02
C THR A 393 76.38 9.28 -63.77
N LEU A 394 76.24 8.07 -63.22
CA LEU A 394 77.04 7.63 -62.07
C LEU A 394 78.53 7.50 -62.43
N ASN A 395 78.82 6.89 -63.58
CA ASN A 395 80.19 6.73 -64.10
C ASN A 395 80.87 8.08 -64.34
N ASP A 396 80.18 9.02 -64.99
CA ASP A 396 80.70 10.35 -65.34
C ASP A 396 81.06 11.15 -64.07
N ASN A 397 80.36 10.91 -62.96
CA ASN A 397 80.62 11.54 -61.66
C ASN A 397 81.58 10.73 -60.77
N GLN A 398 82.15 9.63 -61.27
CA GLN A 398 83.07 8.74 -60.56
C GLN A 398 82.48 8.19 -59.25
N LEU A 399 81.19 7.86 -59.25
CA LEU A 399 80.51 7.30 -58.08
C LEU A 399 80.63 5.77 -58.07
N VAL A 400 80.86 5.19 -56.88
CA VAL A 400 80.87 3.75 -56.70
C VAL A 400 79.42 3.26 -56.59
N PHE A 401 79.01 2.36 -57.46
CA PHE A 401 77.65 1.83 -57.44
C PHE A 401 77.60 0.34 -57.75
N GLU A 402 76.55 -0.31 -57.25
CA GLU A 402 76.22 -1.71 -57.48
C GLU A 402 74.79 -1.81 -58.00
N GLU A 403 74.61 -2.58 -59.07
CA GLU A 403 73.30 -2.86 -59.66
C GLU A 403 72.66 -4.05 -58.96
N ILE A 404 71.49 -3.84 -58.35
CA ILE A 404 70.72 -4.88 -57.69
C ILE A 404 69.67 -5.44 -58.66
N GLY A 405 69.67 -6.77 -58.81
CA GLY A 405 68.89 -7.50 -59.80
C GLY A 405 67.47 -7.91 -59.38
N HIS A 406 67.07 -7.72 -58.12
CA HIS A 406 65.80 -8.24 -57.61
C HIS A 406 64.63 -7.25 -57.66
N TYR A 407 63.40 -7.79 -57.76
CA TYR A 407 62.15 -7.02 -57.91
C TYR A 407 61.47 -6.65 -56.58
N GLU A 408 61.67 -7.44 -55.52
CA GLU A 408 61.00 -7.21 -54.22
C GLU A 408 61.98 -6.68 -53.17
N ILE A 409 61.46 -5.83 -52.27
CA ILE A 409 62.20 -5.14 -51.21
C ILE A 409 63.05 -6.09 -50.38
N TYR A 410 62.44 -7.18 -49.93
CA TYR A 410 63.12 -8.18 -49.11
C TYR A 410 64.39 -8.72 -49.77
N TYR A 411 64.34 -9.03 -51.06
CA TYR A 411 65.47 -9.65 -51.75
C TYR A 411 66.62 -8.66 -51.97
N TYR A 412 66.33 -7.42 -52.32
CA TYR A 412 67.41 -6.45 -52.53
C TYR A 412 67.99 -5.92 -51.22
N ILE A 413 67.21 -5.81 -50.14
CA ILE A 413 67.76 -5.51 -48.82
C ILE A 413 68.69 -6.63 -48.36
N LYS A 414 68.31 -7.90 -48.59
CA LYS A 414 69.19 -9.04 -48.32
C LYS A 414 70.50 -8.96 -49.12
N GLU A 415 70.43 -8.63 -50.41
CA GLU A 415 71.62 -8.47 -51.26
C GLU A 415 72.53 -7.34 -50.78
N ILE A 416 71.97 -6.21 -50.35
CA ILE A 416 72.71 -5.10 -49.74
C ILE A 416 73.42 -5.55 -48.46
N VAL A 417 72.71 -6.23 -47.56
CA VAL A 417 73.27 -6.75 -46.32
C VAL A 417 74.41 -7.73 -46.59
N GLU A 418 74.22 -8.66 -47.52
CA GLU A 418 75.27 -9.61 -47.92
C GLU A 418 76.49 -8.91 -48.53
N TYR A 419 76.27 -7.89 -49.36
CA TYR A 419 77.36 -7.12 -49.98
C TYR A 419 78.18 -6.36 -48.93
N LEU A 420 77.52 -5.63 -48.03
CA LEU A 420 78.18 -4.85 -46.98
C LEU A 420 78.99 -5.76 -46.04
N ASN A 421 78.42 -6.89 -45.62
CA ASN A 421 79.12 -7.86 -44.76
C ASN A 421 80.34 -8.51 -45.45
N ARG A 422 80.27 -8.81 -46.77
CA ARG A 422 81.42 -9.35 -47.50
C ARG A 422 82.57 -8.34 -47.60
N LYS A 423 82.26 -7.05 -47.70
CA LYS A 423 83.25 -5.98 -47.75
C LYS A 423 83.97 -5.79 -46.42
N GLU A 424 83.26 -5.87 -45.29
CA GLU A 424 83.90 -5.86 -43.96
C GLU A 424 84.91 -6.99 -43.81
N ILE A 425 84.55 -8.22 -44.22
CA ILE A 425 85.43 -9.41 -44.11
C ILE A 425 86.71 -9.24 -44.96
N LEU A 426 86.60 -8.62 -46.14
CA LEU A 426 87.77 -8.38 -47.02
C LEU A 426 88.72 -7.31 -46.47
N VAL A 427 88.20 -6.27 -45.81
CA VAL A 427 89.03 -5.22 -45.18
C VAL A 427 89.84 -5.78 -44.01
N TYR A 428 89.24 -6.67 -43.19
CA TYR A 428 89.99 -7.33 -42.11
C TYR A 428 90.96 -8.42 -42.59
N ALA A 429 90.79 -8.96 -43.80
CA ALA A 429 91.73 -9.92 -44.39
C ALA A 429 92.97 -9.25 -44.99
N ASP A 430 92.90 -7.96 -45.35
CA ASP A 430 94.03 -7.16 -45.82
C ASP A 430 94.82 -6.49 -44.67
N GLU A 431 94.30 -6.52 -43.43
CA GLU A 431 94.98 -6.03 -42.20
C GLU A 431 95.66 -7.14 -41.36
N VAL A 432 95.66 -8.39 -41.84
CA VAL A 432 96.43 -9.53 -41.27
C VAL A 432 97.51 -9.95 -42.26
#